data_AF-A0A0S9QMY9-F1
#
_entry.id   AF-A0A0S9QMY9-F1
#
_cell.length_a   1.000
_cell.length_b   1.000
_cell.length_c   1.000
_cell.angle_alpha   90.00
_cell.angle_beta   90.00
_cell.angle_gamma   90.00
#
_symmetry.space_group_name_H-M   'P 1'
#
loop_
_entity.id
_entity.type
_entity.pdbx_description
1 polymer ?
#
loop_
_entity_poly.entity_id
_entity_poly.type
_entity_poly.pdbx_seq_one_letter_code
_entity_poly.pdbx_strand_id
1 'polypeptide(L)'
;MSERQPPRARGLFGAATAVALVVAVVFATIGDGVEVAEATGLRAAVIDGGHTLVWVLLTVAFAIATVRARWSRLSNAIAVAAGITYALFLVAVFVWR
;
A
#
# COMPACT_ATOMS: atom_id res chain seq x y z
N MET A 1 12.61 -23.18 -20.82
CA MET A 1 11.95 -23.85 -19.67
C MET A 1 11.13 -22.80 -18.94
N SER A 2 9.80 -22.94 -18.93
CA SER A 2 8.91 -22.01 -18.20
C SER A 2 8.71 -22.58 -16.80
N GLU A 3 9.49 -22.12 -15.82
CA GLU A 3 9.25 -22.42 -14.41
C GLU A 3 7.90 -21.81 -14.01
N ARG A 4 6.83 -22.60 -14.11
CA ARG A 4 5.58 -22.28 -13.43
C ARG A 4 5.89 -22.36 -11.93
N GLN A 5 5.86 -21.21 -11.24
CA GLN A 5 6.00 -21.21 -9.79
C GLN A 5 4.97 -22.15 -9.15
N PRO A 6 5.32 -22.79 -8.01
CA PRO A 6 4.42 -23.71 -7.34
C PRO A 6 3.13 -22.99 -6.92
N PRO A 7 1.97 -23.69 -6.90
CA PRO A 7 0.65 -23.12 -6.58
C PRO A 7 0.62 -22.28 -5.29
N ARG A 8 1.51 -22.59 -4.35
CA ARG A 8 1.70 -21.89 -3.07
C ARG A 8 2.02 -20.41 -3.23
N ALA A 9 2.88 -20.02 -4.17
CA ALA A 9 3.28 -18.62 -4.33
C ALA A 9 2.11 -17.73 -4.79
N ARG A 10 1.29 -18.24 -5.72
CA ARG A 10 0.07 -17.57 -6.17
C ARG A 10 -0.95 -17.41 -5.03
N GLY A 11 -1.11 -18.45 -4.20
CA GLY A 11 -1.97 -18.41 -3.03
C GLY A 11 -1.54 -17.35 -2.01
N LEU A 12 -0.24 -17.25 -1.74
CA LEU A 12 0.32 -16.23 -0.83
C LEU A 12 0.09 -14.81 -1.34
N PHE A 13 0.32 -14.54 -2.62
CA PHE A 13 0.03 -13.22 -3.19
C PHE A 13 -1.46 -12.90 -3.13
N GLY A 14 -2.34 -13.88 -3.41
CA GLY A 14 -3.78 -13.67 -3.34
C GLY A 14 -4.26 -13.33 -1.93
N ALA A 15 -3.74 -14.04 -0.91
CA ALA A 15 -4.03 -13.73 0.48
C ALA A 15 -3.52 -12.33 0.87
N ALA A 16 -2.30 -11.97 0.45
CA ALA A 16 -1.75 -10.63 0.68
C ALA A 16 -2.58 -9.53 0.00
N THR A 17 -3.06 -9.76 -1.24
CA THR A 17 -3.99 -8.86 -1.92
C THR A 17 -5.27 -8.65 -1.13
N ALA A 18 -5.89 -9.74 -0.64
CA ALA A 18 -7.14 -9.66 0.11
C ALA A 18 -6.96 -8.88 1.42
N VAL A 19 -5.90 -9.18 2.18
CA VAL A 19 -5.60 -8.45 3.43
C VAL A 19 -5.34 -6.98 3.16
N ALA A 20 -4.49 -6.66 2.18
CA ALA A 20 -4.18 -5.28 1.84
C ALA A 20 -5.43 -4.50 1.39
N LEU A 21 -6.31 -5.15 0.63
CA LEU A 21 -7.57 -4.55 0.19
C LEU A 21 -8.51 -4.27 1.37
N VAL A 22 -8.63 -5.22 2.30
CA VAL A 22 -9.44 -5.03 3.51
C VAL A 22 -8.94 -3.82 4.30
N VAL A 23 -7.63 -3.71 4.53
CA VAL A 23 -7.06 -2.56 5.24
C VAL A 23 -7.29 -1.26 4.48
N ALA A 24 -7.12 -1.26 3.15
CA ALA A 24 -7.40 -0.09 2.32
C ALA A 24 -8.86 0.37 2.45
N VAL A 25 -9.82 -0.56 2.44
CA VAL A 25 -11.24 -0.23 2.61
C VAL A 25 -11.52 0.30 4.02
N VAL A 26 -10.96 -0.32 5.06
CA VAL A 26 -11.10 0.17 6.44
C VAL A 26 -10.57 1.59 6.55
N PHE A 27 -9.37 1.88 6.06
CA PHE A 27 -8.80 3.22 6.14
C PHE A 27 -9.54 4.23 5.28
N ALA A 28 -10.07 3.82 4.12
CA ALA A 28 -10.87 4.69 3.28
C ALA A 28 -12.27 5.02 3.85
N THR A 29 -12.79 4.21 4.78
CA THR A 29 -14.16 4.35 5.29
C THR A 29 -14.24 4.78 6.76
N ILE A 30 -13.30 4.32 7.59
CA ILE A 30 -13.24 4.59 9.03
C ILE A 30 -12.11 5.58 9.34
N GLY A 31 -11.12 5.72 8.45
CA GLY A 31 -9.87 6.41 8.73
C GLY A 31 -8.81 5.47 9.32
N ASP A 32 -7.57 5.95 9.37
CA ASP A 32 -6.44 5.22 9.95
C ASP A 32 -6.18 5.57 11.43
N GLY A 33 -7.02 6.45 12.00
CA GLY A 33 -6.96 6.91 13.39
C GLY A 33 -5.84 7.91 13.67
N VAL A 34 -5.16 8.44 12.65
CA VAL A 34 -4.09 9.42 12.84
C VAL A 34 -4.65 10.84 12.77
N GLU A 35 -4.63 11.53 13.91
CA GLU A 35 -5.06 12.92 14.02
C GLU A 35 -3.88 13.84 14.36
N VAL A 36 -3.73 14.94 13.61
CA VAL A 36 -2.71 15.96 13.83
C VAL A 36 -3.38 17.33 13.77
N ALA A 37 -3.74 17.86 14.95
CA ALA A 37 -4.61 19.04 15.10
C ALA A 37 -4.15 20.29 14.33
N GLU A 38 -2.84 20.50 14.19
CA GLU A 38 -2.27 21.68 13.53
C GLU A 38 -1.96 21.46 12.03
N ALA A 39 -2.29 20.30 11.47
CA ALA A 39 -2.01 20.01 10.07
C ALA A 39 -2.94 20.81 9.14
N THR A 40 -2.37 21.53 8.18
CA THR A 40 -3.11 22.30 7.18
C THR A 40 -2.54 22.10 5.78
N GLY A 41 -3.35 22.43 4.76
CA GLY A 41 -2.93 22.41 3.35
C GLY A 41 -2.42 21.04 2.89
N LEU A 42 -1.24 21.02 2.26
CA LEU A 42 -0.64 19.80 1.71
C LEU A 42 -0.32 18.77 2.80
N ARG A 43 0.08 19.22 4.00
CA ARG A 43 0.39 18.33 5.12
C ARG A 43 -0.87 17.57 5.57
N ALA A 44 -2.00 18.26 5.69
CA ALA A 44 -3.29 17.63 6.01
C ALA A 44 -3.67 16.59 4.95
N ALA A 45 -3.60 16.95 3.66
CA ALA A 45 -3.91 16.01 2.59
C ALA A 45 -3.02 14.75 2.58
N VAL A 46 -1.74 14.88 2.93
CA VAL A 46 -0.82 13.74 3.07
C VAL A 46 -1.18 12.87 4.27
N ILE A 47 -1.57 13.47 5.40
CA ILE A 47 -1.97 12.72 6.61
C ILE A 47 -3.30 12.00 6.35
N ASP A 48 -4.29 12.69 5.80
CA ASP A 48 -5.63 12.14 5.58
C ASP A 48 -5.65 11.01 4.53
N GLY A 49 -4.82 11.12 3.49
CA GLY A 49 -4.86 10.20 2.34
C GLY A 49 -3.66 9.26 2.21
N GLY A 50 -2.50 9.63 2.78
CA GLY A 50 -1.23 8.97 2.51
C GLY A 50 -1.22 7.51 2.95
N HIS A 51 -1.70 7.23 4.16
CA HIS A 51 -1.70 5.88 4.69
C HIS A 51 -2.66 4.94 3.93
N THR A 52 -3.85 5.43 3.58
CA THR A 52 -4.79 4.72 2.70
C THR A 52 -4.18 4.42 1.33
N LEU A 53 -3.48 5.40 0.73
CA LEU A 53 -2.84 5.24 -0.57
C LEU A 53 -1.75 4.15 -0.56
N VAL A 54 -1.00 4.01 0.53
CA VAL A 54 -0.01 2.91 0.70
C VAL A 54 -0.69 1.55 0.55
N TRP A 55 -1.80 1.33 1.25
CA TRP A 55 -2.52 0.06 1.19
C TRP A 55 -3.17 -0.20 -0.17
N VAL A 56 -3.65 0.84 -0.85
CA VAL A 56 -4.12 0.74 -2.24
C VAL A 56 -2.98 0.30 -3.17
N LEU A 57 -1.81 0.93 -3.09
CA LEU A 57 -0.66 0.59 -3.92
C LEU A 57 -0.18 -0.84 -3.65
N LEU A 58 -0.11 -1.26 -2.39
CA LEU A 58 0.24 -2.63 -2.03
C LEU A 58 -0.79 -3.64 -2.56
N THR A 59 -2.08 -3.33 -2.46
CA THR A 59 -3.15 -4.15 -3.05
C THR A 59 -2.91 -4.37 -4.54
N VAL A 60 -2.60 -3.31 -5.28
CA VAL A 60 -2.30 -3.38 -6.72
C VAL A 60 -1.03 -4.20 -6.98
N ALA A 61 0.05 -3.98 -6.22
CA ALA A 61 1.31 -4.70 -6.38
C ALA A 61 1.12 -6.22 -6.19
N PHE A 62 0.41 -6.62 -5.13
CA PHE A 62 0.08 -8.01 -4.84
C PHE A 62 -0.91 -8.59 -5.85
N ALA A 63 -1.90 -7.82 -6.32
CA ALA A 63 -2.85 -8.29 -7.33
C ALA A 63 -2.11 -8.64 -8.63
N ILE A 64 -1.18 -7.79 -9.06
CA ILE A 64 -0.30 -8.06 -10.22
C ILE A 64 0.54 -9.31 -9.98
N ALA A 65 1.11 -9.47 -8.79
CA ALA A 65 1.91 -10.65 -8.45
C ALA A 65 1.07 -11.94 -8.45
N THR A 66 -0.18 -11.86 -8.01
CA THR A 66 -1.16 -12.95 -8.01
C THR A 66 -1.52 -13.37 -9.44
N VAL A 67 -1.86 -12.41 -10.31
CA VAL A 67 -2.20 -12.67 -11.72
C VAL A 67 -1.00 -13.25 -12.46
N ARG A 68 0.20 -12.74 -12.20
CA ARG A 68 1.44 -13.20 -12.85
C ARG A 68 2.06 -14.44 -12.20
N ALA A 69 1.53 -14.87 -11.06
CA ALA A 69 2.10 -15.92 -10.20
C ALA A 69 3.62 -15.74 -9.94
N ARG A 70 4.08 -14.49 -9.86
CA ARG A 70 5.48 -14.12 -9.57
C ARG A 70 5.57 -12.65 -9.18
N TRP A 71 6.56 -12.31 -8.35
CA TRP A 71 6.90 -10.91 -8.12
C TRP A 71 7.58 -10.32 -9.36
N SER A 72 6.98 -9.30 -9.96
CA SER A 72 7.46 -8.71 -11.21
C SER A 72 8.08 -7.33 -10.98
N ARG A 73 8.87 -6.82 -11.95
CA ARG A 73 9.41 -5.45 -11.89
C ARG A 73 8.33 -4.40 -11.69
N LEU A 74 7.14 -4.60 -12.27
CA LEU A 74 6.00 -3.72 -12.07
C LEU A 74 5.45 -3.78 -10.64
N SER A 75 5.28 -4.99 -10.07
CA SER A 75 4.91 -5.16 -8.67
C SER A 75 5.91 -4.47 -7.75
N ASN A 76 7.21 -4.62 -8.05
CA ASN A 76 8.28 -3.96 -7.32
C ASN A 76 8.22 -2.43 -7.41
N ALA A 77 8.02 -1.88 -8.61
CA ALA A 77 7.92 -0.43 -8.80
C ALA A 77 6.76 0.17 -8.01
N ILE A 78 5.60 -0.49 -7.99
CA ILE A 78 4.42 -0.05 -7.23
C ILE A 78 4.67 -0.20 -5.73
N ALA A 79 5.31 -1.27 -5.28
CA ALA A 79 5.68 -1.43 -3.87
C ALA A 79 6.70 -0.37 -3.40
N VAL A 80 7.66 0.00 -4.26
CA VAL A 80 8.58 1.11 -3.99
C VAL A 80 7.81 2.43 -3.89
N ALA A 81 6.86 2.69 -4.79
CA ALA A 81 6.00 3.86 -4.70
C ALA A 81 5.22 3.88 -3.37
N ALA A 82 4.66 2.74 -2.94
CA ALA A 82 4.02 2.61 -1.64
C ALA A 82 4.99 2.94 -0.48
N GLY A 83 6.23 2.45 -0.54
CA GLY A 83 7.27 2.78 0.44
C GLY A 83 7.59 4.27 0.49
N ILE A 84 7.68 4.94 -0.66
CA ILE A 84 7.90 6.39 -0.75
C ILE A 84 6.70 7.14 -0.16
N THR A 85 5.48 6.76 -0.53
CA THR A 85 4.25 7.34 0.02
C THR A 85 4.21 7.20 1.54
N TYR A 86 4.58 6.04 2.08
CA TYR A 86 4.62 5.82 3.52
C TYR A 86 5.69 6.67 4.20
N ALA A 87 6.88 6.81 3.60
CA ALA A 87 7.91 7.70 4.13
C ALA A 87 7.43 9.16 4.16
N LEU A 88 6.76 9.64 3.11
CA LEU A 88 6.17 10.99 3.09
C LEU A 88 5.09 11.17 4.16
N PHE A 89 4.23 10.16 4.36
CA PHE A 89 3.25 10.13 5.44
C PHE A 89 3.92 10.23 6.81
N LEU A 90 4.94 9.41 7.08
CA LEU A 90 5.70 9.46 8.33
C LEU A 90 6.38 10.82 8.55
N VAL A 91 6.93 11.42 7.49
CA VAL A 91 7.50 12.78 7.56
C VAL A 91 6.42 13.80 7.91
N ALA A 92 5.24 13.74 7.29
CA ALA A 92 4.14 14.66 7.56
C ALA A 92 3.61 14.55 9.00
N VAL A 93 3.56 13.33 9.55
CA VAL A 93 3.09 13.06 10.91
C VAL A 93 4.14 13.46 11.95
N PHE A 94 5.40 13.06 11.79
CA PHE A 94 6.40 13.13 12.87
C PHE A 94 7.43 14.25 12.73
N VAL A 95 7.67 14.75 11.51
CA VAL A 95 8.83 15.63 11.23
C VAL A 95 8.38 17.02 10.78
N TRP A 96 7.41 17.09 9.88
CA TRP A 96 6.87 18.33 9.36
C TRP A 96 6.06 19.04 10.46
N ARG A 97 6.50 20.23 10.88
CA ARG A 97 5.74 21.11 11.79
C ARG A 97 5.11 22.24 11.00
#